data_AF-A0A955VPL0-F1
#
_entry.id   AF-A0A955VPL0-F1
#
_cell.length_a   1.000
_cell.length_b   1.000
_cell.length_c   1.000
_cell.angle_alpha   90.00
_cell.angle_beta   90.00
_cell.angle_gamma   90.00
#
_symmetry.space_group_name_H-M   'P 1'
#
loop_
_entity.id
_entity.type
_entity.pdbx_description
1 polymer ?
#
loop_
_entity_poly.entity_id
_entity_poly.type
_entity_poly.pdbx_seq_one_letter_code
_entity_poly.pdbx_strand_id
1 'polypeptide(L)'
;MNLTRALVLSAAVFFLASGCKSSSTPCPSGTTKVDGQCVSESDGLADSSVGNDTNQPDTSVADTVLQDVPTFDTITCDAGYVIQNGECKKAFDNDPPTVTKISVTSGTETNGQYLGVDHSPTFQVDFNEPMQVNSVYGNSASGSLFLTDVLSGNGVEIAQLTFSNNNETVTFTVKAPLTVATVYRLRVTTAAKDEAGNFLDQEYSLTVITAGPKDTAKYEALARKYAPKILQGVDNTAPKWDLPLALDFDNDWNLKNNDNSATTAATLKPFVYWAVRETTVKAETTKKSHVFITYILYYPLANDATYKMVNHTIGLTVVVEKDSAGKDVRPIAALLHYQQSNEIHQMRVFAVKDANFEPSAAVDKIYDAVSDFFVNGTTFELFVPAKLHAACSWSEKVSGVGESCQQPSTSNGIVELTLADPGVQPNELNTTNLKFDGTDTSTYGLKSFLNEVWPRRVDEGDGKVFNSNGSYTAPPTRPGTGVKRSVTFTGNTSVGNLGRTPMGWREMGNGLGDNDLAGWDGFIGVHFFDPAFLLTARLLTSDEAMLWAVDYCFNAYLAIEDRGNYTDCPTQ
;
A
#
# COMPACT_ATOMS: atom_id res chain seq x y z
N MET A 1 -3.65 -19.84 -50.08
CA MET A 1 -3.11 -20.46 -48.84
C MET A 1 -3.98 -20.01 -47.69
N ASN A 2 -4.52 -20.98 -46.95
CA ASN A 2 -5.68 -20.86 -46.07
C ASN A 2 -5.47 -19.89 -44.90
N LEU A 3 -6.36 -18.92 -44.73
CA LEU A 3 -6.55 -18.19 -43.47
C LEU A 3 -7.90 -18.59 -42.87
N THR A 4 -7.83 -19.40 -41.81
CA THR A 4 -8.95 -19.81 -40.98
C THR A 4 -9.34 -18.61 -40.11
N ARG A 5 -10.53 -18.04 -40.34
CA ARG A 5 -11.14 -17.04 -39.46
C ARG A 5 -11.71 -17.77 -38.23
N ALA A 6 -11.15 -17.53 -37.05
CA ALA A 6 -11.76 -17.89 -35.79
C ALA A 6 -12.85 -16.86 -35.45
N LEU A 7 -14.09 -17.31 -35.51
CA LEU A 7 -15.29 -16.58 -35.11
C LEU A 7 -15.39 -16.65 -33.57
N VAL A 8 -15.17 -15.55 -32.87
CA VAL A 8 -15.45 -15.45 -31.43
C VAL A 8 -16.96 -15.25 -31.27
N LEU A 9 -17.65 -16.32 -30.90
CA LEU A 9 -19.05 -16.29 -30.51
C LEU A 9 -19.14 -15.78 -29.07
N SER A 10 -19.59 -14.54 -28.89
CA SER A 10 -19.94 -14.00 -27.57
C SER A 10 -21.17 -14.74 -27.03
N ALA A 11 -20.97 -15.62 -26.05
CA ALA A 11 -22.05 -16.21 -25.29
C ALA A 11 -22.59 -15.17 -24.29
N ALA A 12 -23.75 -14.59 -24.63
CA ALA A 12 -24.54 -13.82 -23.68
C ALA A 12 -25.14 -14.77 -22.64
N VAL A 13 -24.61 -14.74 -21.42
CA VAL A 13 -25.20 -15.43 -20.27
C VAL A 13 -26.42 -14.62 -19.81
N PHE A 14 -27.61 -15.12 -20.14
CA PHE A 14 -28.87 -14.65 -19.54
C PHE A 14 -28.91 -15.11 -18.08
N PHE A 15 -28.86 -14.15 -17.14
CA PHE A 15 -29.26 -14.41 -15.76
C PHE A 15 -30.78 -14.64 -15.69
N LEU A 16 -31.18 -15.91 -15.62
CA LEU A 16 -32.51 -16.28 -15.15
C LEU A 16 -32.52 -16.13 -13.63
N ALA A 17 -33.07 -15.03 -13.14
CA ALA A 17 -33.38 -14.84 -11.73
C ALA A 17 -34.49 -15.83 -11.33
N SER A 18 -34.12 -16.98 -10.76
CA SER A 18 -35.04 -17.86 -10.04
C SER A 18 -35.34 -17.23 -8.68
N GLY A 19 -36.45 -16.50 -8.59
CA GLY A 19 -36.95 -15.99 -7.33
C GLY A 19 -37.35 -17.13 -6.39
N CYS A 20 -36.64 -17.27 -5.27
CA CYS A 20 -37.10 -18.06 -4.13
C CYS A 20 -38.33 -17.38 -3.53
N LYS A 21 -39.53 -17.83 -3.91
CA LYS A 21 -40.75 -17.57 -3.14
C LYS A 21 -40.69 -18.39 -1.86
N SER A 22 -40.42 -17.76 -0.72
CA SER A 22 -40.69 -18.36 0.59
C SER A 22 -42.20 -18.45 0.81
N SER A 23 -42.77 -19.64 0.65
CA SER A 23 -44.14 -19.92 1.05
C SER A 23 -44.20 -20.10 2.57
N SER A 24 -44.40 -19.01 3.31
CA SER A 24 -44.69 -19.08 4.74
C SER A 24 -46.16 -19.39 4.97
N THR A 25 -46.56 -20.67 4.89
CA THR A 25 -47.87 -21.09 5.37
C THR A 25 -47.86 -21.03 6.91
N PRO A 26 -48.77 -20.25 7.56
CA PRO A 26 -48.88 -20.21 9.01
C PRO A 26 -49.34 -21.57 9.55
N CYS A 27 -48.86 -21.95 10.73
CA CYS A 27 -49.37 -23.13 11.43
C CYS A 27 -50.81 -22.88 11.94
N PRO A 28 -51.69 -23.90 11.96
CA PRO A 28 -53.01 -23.79 12.58
C PRO A 28 -52.92 -23.41 14.06
N SER A 29 -53.92 -22.68 14.56
CA SER A 29 -54.00 -22.23 15.96
C SER A 29 -53.86 -23.42 16.93
N GLY A 30 -52.93 -23.31 17.88
CA GLY A 30 -52.63 -24.37 18.86
C GLY A 30 -51.41 -25.26 18.52
N THR A 31 -50.60 -24.88 17.53
CA THR A 31 -49.36 -25.60 17.17
C THR A 31 -48.17 -24.65 17.00
N THR A 32 -46.96 -25.12 17.34
CA THR A 32 -45.70 -24.35 17.23
C THR A 32 -44.83 -24.97 16.14
N LYS A 33 -44.08 -24.15 15.38
CA LYS A 33 -43.25 -24.62 14.26
C LYS A 33 -41.86 -24.99 14.76
N VAL A 34 -41.46 -26.25 14.58
CA VAL A 34 -40.12 -26.77 14.85
C VAL A 34 -39.62 -27.43 13.56
N ASP A 35 -38.45 -27.00 13.06
CA ASP A 35 -37.84 -27.49 11.81
C ASP A 35 -38.76 -27.50 10.57
N GLY A 36 -39.59 -26.46 10.45
CA GLY A 36 -40.46 -26.29 9.29
C GLY A 36 -41.80 -27.06 9.36
N GLN A 37 -42.03 -27.86 10.41
CA GLN A 37 -43.27 -28.61 10.64
C GLN A 37 -44.03 -28.09 11.88
N CYS A 38 -45.37 -28.15 11.84
CA CYS A 38 -46.22 -27.72 12.96
C CYS A 38 -46.49 -28.90 13.89
N VAL A 39 -46.21 -28.77 15.20
CA VAL A 39 -46.46 -29.81 16.22
C VAL A 39 -47.48 -29.33 17.26
N SER A 40 -48.39 -30.21 17.68
CA SER A 40 -49.42 -29.97 18.71
C SER A 40 -49.01 -30.56 20.06
N GLU A 41 -49.13 -29.78 21.14
CA GLU A 41 -48.95 -30.26 22.51
C GLU A 41 -50.22 -30.97 23.01
N SER A 42 -50.28 -32.30 22.90
CA SER A 42 -51.10 -33.15 23.78
C SER A 42 -50.76 -34.63 23.63
N ASP A 43 -50.79 -35.33 24.77
CA ASP A 43 -50.69 -36.78 25.00
C ASP A 43 -49.26 -37.35 25.14
N GLY A 44 -48.83 -37.97 26.24
CA GLY A 44 -49.48 -38.37 27.48
C GLY A 44 -48.61 -39.45 28.17
N LEU A 45 -48.44 -39.37 29.49
CA LEU A 45 -47.92 -40.46 30.32
C LEU A 45 -48.94 -40.76 31.42
N ALA A 46 -49.53 -41.95 31.37
CA ALA A 46 -50.33 -42.61 32.41
C ALA A 46 -49.48 -43.80 32.93
N ASP A 47 -49.15 -43.88 34.22
CA ASP A 47 -49.93 -44.35 35.38
C ASP A 47 -50.00 -45.88 35.54
N SER A 48 -49.46 -46.35 36.68
CA SER A 48 -49.94 -47.46 37.52
C SER A 48 -48.98 -47.57 38.72
N SER A 49 -49.33 -47.72 40.00
CA SER A 49 -50.60 -47.79 40.73
C SER A 49 -50.28 -47.93 42.23
N VAL A 50 -51.07 -47.28 43.11
CA VAL A 50 -51.70 -47.76 44.39
C VAL A 50 -50.91 -48.75 45.28
N GLY A 51 -50.78 -48.64 46.61
CA GLY A 51 -51.34 -47.76 47.64
C GLY A 51 -51.15 -48.37 49.06
N ASN A 52 -51.13 -47.49 50.07
CA ASN A 52 -51.55 -47.64 51.49
C ASN A 52 -51.08 -48.85 52.35
N ASP A 53 -50.40 -48.60 53.48
CA ASP A 53 -51.03 -48.52 54.82
C ASP A 53 -50.00 -48.11 55.91
N THR A 54 -50.51 -47.94 57.12
CA THR A 54 -50.27 -46.94 58.16
C THR A 54 -49.24 -47.24 59.27
N ASN A 55 -48.88 -46.15 59.97
CA ASN A 55 -48.70 -45.97 61.42
C ASN A 55 -47.42 -46.41 62.20
N GLN A 56 -46.90 -45.36 62.85
CA GLN A 56 -46.30 -45.22 64.18
C GLN A 56 -44.83 -45.53 64.46
N PRO A 57 -44.20 -44.74 65.38
CA PRO A 57 -42.78 -44.80 65.68
C PRO A 57 -42.49 -45.79 66.81
N ASP A 58 -41.40 -46.54 66.70
CA ASP A 58 -40.83 -47.26 67.83
C ASP A 58 -39.31 -47.07 67.89
N THR A 59 -38.88 -46.72 69.10
CA THR A 59 -37.50 -46.55 69.53
C THR A 59 -37.04 -47.84 70.20
N SER A 60 -36.04 -48.54 69.67
CA SER A 60 -35.03 -49.21 70.50
C SER A 60 -33.94 -49.93 69.69
N VAL A 61 -32.71 -49.64 70.11
CA VAL A 61 -31.60 -50.55 70.41
C VAL A 61 -31.12 -51.55 69.33
N ALA A 62 -29.90 -51.24 68.88
CA ALA A 62 -28.77 -52.12 68.53
C ALA A 62 -29.06 -53.43 67.80
N ASP A 63 -28.62 -53.48 66.54
CA ASP A 63 -28.01 -54.70 66.03
C ASP A 63 -26.79 -54.40 65.15
N THR A 64 -25.74 -55.16 65.41
CA THR A 64 -24.40 -54.98 64.84
C THR A 64 -24.31 -55.86 63.60
N VAL A 65 -24.51 -55.27 62.42
CA VAL A 65 -24.26 -55.96 61.15
C VAL A 65 -22.95 -55.45 60.57
N LEU A 66 -21.90 -56.26 60.70
CA LEU A 66 -20.68 -56.17 59.90
C LEU A 66 -21.06 -56.41 58.43
N GLN A 67 -21.29 -55.32 57.69
CA GLN A 67 -21.19 -55.34 56.24
C GLN A 67 -19.74 -55.04 55.88
N ASP A 68 -19.03 -56.07 55.39
CA ASP A 68 -17.86 -55.89 54.54
C ASP A 68 -18.31 -55.08 53.32
N VAL A 69 -18.17 -53.76 53.39
CA VAL A 69 -18.25 -52.88 52.22
C VAL A 69 -17.04 -53.26 51.36
N PRO A 70 -17.24 -53.78 50.13
CA PRO A 70 -16.13 -53.99 49.23
C PRO A 70 -15.46 -52.62 49.06
N THR A 71 -14.18 -52.51 49.40
CA THR A 71 -13.39 -51.35 49.04
C THR A 71 -13.48 -51.21 47.53
N PHE A 72 -14.28 -50.25 47.05
CA PHE A 72 -14.34 -49.93 45.64
C PHE A 72 -12.92 -49.61 45.19
N ASP A 73 -12.40 -50.41 44.26
CA ASP A 73 -11.13 -50.11 43.58
C ASP A 73 -11.23 -48.66 43.09
N THR A 74 -10.30 -47.84 43.57
CA THR A 74 -10.26 -46.43 43.23
C THR A 74 -9.84 -46.36 41.77
N ILE A 75 -10.82 -46.22 40.88
CA ILE A 75 -10.57 -45.97 39.45
C ILE A 75 -9.73 -44.69 39.40
N THR A 76 -8.47 -44.83 39.01
CA THR A 76 -7.57 -43.69 38.82
C THR A 76 -7.47 -43.49 37.33
N CYS A 77 -7.92 -42.34 36.84
CA CYS A 77 -7.85 -42.03 35.42
C CYS A 77 -6.47 -41.49 35.05
N ASP A 78 -6.03 -41.75 33.83
CA ASP A 78 -4.86 -41.11 33.25
C ASP A 78 -5.05 -39.57 33.20
N ALA A 79 -3.94 -38.83 33.17
CA ALA A 79 -3.97 -37.37 33.11
C ALA A 79 -4.81 -36.89 31.90
N GLY A 80 -5.76 -35.97 32.14
CA GLY A 80 -6.71 -35.48 31.14
C GLY A 80 -8.05 -36.24 31.07
N TYR A 81 -8.23 -37.27 31.91
CA TYR A 81 -9.49 -38.00 32.03
C TYR A 81 -10.12 -37.78 33.41
N VAL A 82 -11.44 -37.62 33.45
CA VAL A 82 -12.27 -37.51 34.65
C VAL A 82 -13.27 -38.66 34.71
N ILE A 83 -13.57 -39.12 35.92
CA ILE A 83 -14.57 -40.17 36.10
C ILE A 83 -15.95 -39.59 35.84
N GLN A 84 -16.64 -40.11 34.83
CA GLN A 84 -18.04 -39.81 34.55
C GLN A 84 -18.83 -41.12 34.44
N ASN A 85 -19.81 -41.30 35.32
CA ASN A 85 -20.64 -42.51 35.43
C ASN A 85 -19.83 -43.81 35.63
N GLY A 86 -18.73 -43.75 36.39
CA GLY A 86 -17.90 -44.91 36.69
C GLY A 86 -16.90 -45.29 35.59
N GLU A 87 -16.77 -44.49 34.53
CA GLU A 87 -15.78 -44.68 33.47
C GLU A 87 -14.88 -43.44 33.36
N CYS A 88 -13.61 -43.64 33.04
CA CYS A 88 -12.70 -42.55 32.71
C CYS A 88 -13.08 -41.98 31.34
N LYS A 89 -13.58 -40.74 31.32
CA LYS A 89 -13.85 -39.98 30.08
C LYS A 89 -12.87 -38.83 29.98
N LYS A 90 -12.45 -38.47 28.76
CA LYS A 90 -11.64 -37.28 28.56
C LYS A 90 -12.38 -36.08 29.17
N ALA A 91 -11.70 -35.27 29.97
CA ALA A 91 -12.28 -34.04 30.50
C ALA A 91 -12.84 -33.22 29.33
N PHE A 92 -14.05 -32.66 29.50
CA PHE A 92 -14.62 -31.82 28.47
C PHE A 92 -13.77 -30.56 28.41
N ASP A 93 -13.02 -30.45 27.33
CA ASP A 93 -12.24 -29.28 27.00
C ASP A 93 -13.18 -28.20 26.47
N ASN A 94 -13.28 -27.10 27.20
CA ASN A 94 -14.09 -25.93 26.84
C ASN A 94 -13.21 -24.71 26.56
N ASP A 95 -11.88 -24.86 26.62
CA ASP A 95 -10.98 -23.74 26.46
C ASP A 95 -10.83 -23.47 24.96
N PRO A 96 -11.13 -22.25 24.46
CA PRO A 96 -10.95 -21.93 23.06
C PRO A 96 -9.46 -21.97 22.66
N PRO A 97 -9.12 -22.50 21.47
CA PRO A 97 -7.77 -22.36 20.96
C PRO A 97 -7.45 -20.91 20.63
N THR A 98 -6.15 -20.61 20.62
CA THR A 98 -5.56 -19.30 20.34
C THR A 98 -4.40 -19.46 19.36
N VAL A 99 -4.17 -18.46 18.51
CA VAL A 99 -2.95 -18.39 17.69
C VAL A 99 -1.82 -17.79 18.53
N THR A 100 -0.76 -18.56 18.74
CA THR A 100 0.44 -18.13 19.49
C THR A 100 1.42 -17.37 18.60
N LYS A 101 1.49 -17.69 17.31
CA LYS A 101 2.35 -16.99 16.34
C LYS A 101 1.88 -17.17 14.91
N ILE A 102 2.06 -16.12 14.09
CA ILE A 102 2.03 -16.22 12.63
C ILE A 102 3.38 -15.74 12.11
N SER A 103 4.01 -16.52 11.23
CA SER A 103 5.31 -16.16 10.64
C SER A 103 5.41 -16.49 9.15
N VAL A 104 6.40 -15.91 8.50
CA VAL A 104 6.67 -16.05 7.07
C VAL A 104 8.15 -16.37 6.88
N THR A 105 8.49 -17.27 5.96
CA THR A 105 9.89 -17.72 5.76
C THR A 105 10.84 -16.66 5.18
N SER A 106 10.32 -15.49 4.81
CA SER A 106 11.09 -14.39 4.24
C SER A 106 10.52 -13.04 4.69
N GLY A 107 11.30 -11.98 4.44
CA GLY A 107 10.98 -10.63 4.87
C GLY A 107 11.43 -10.33 6.30
N THR A 108 11.15 -9.11 6.74
CA THR A 108 11.46 -8.62 8.09
C THR A 108 10.17 -8.23 8.79
N GLU A 109 9.98 -8.75 10.01
CA GLU A 109 8.87 -8.37 10.86
C GLU A 109 9.11 -7.00 11.48
N THR A 110 8.13 -6.10 11.37
CA THR A 110 8.18 -4.75 11.96
C THR A 110 6.78 -4.36 12.39
N ASN A 111 6.58 -4.14 13.70
CA ASN A 111 5.30 -3.72 14.29
C ASN A 111 4.10 -4.61 13.86
N GLY A 112 4.28 -5.93 13.85
CA GLY A 112 3.23 -6.89 13.50
C GLY A 112 2.92 -7.00 11.99
N GLN A 113 3.85 -6.57 11.14
CA GLN A 113 3.76 -6.71 9.68
C GLN A 113 5.05 -7.30 9.12
N TYR A 114 4.98 -8.05 8.03
CA TYR A 114 6.17 -8.52 7.30
C TYR A 114 6.41 -7.67 6.06
N LEU A 115 7.62 -7.11 5.92
CA LEU A 115 8.03 -6.31 4.77
C LEU A 115 9.08 -7.06 3.95
N GLY A 116 9.05 -6.88 2.62
CA GLY A 116 10.06 -7.45 1.73
C GLY A 116 9.97 -8.96 1.58
N VAL A 117 8.76 -9.52 1.66
CA VAL A 117 8.51 -10.96 1.59
C VAL A 117 8.72 -11.47 0.16
N ASP A 118 9.38 -12.61 0.00
CA ASP A 118 9.58 -13.23 -1.31
C ASP A 118 8.24 -13.53 -2.01
N HIS A 119 8.26 -13.63 -3.33
CA HIS A 119 7.05 -13.83 -4.13
C HIS A 119 6.51 -15.26 -4.03
N SER A 120 7.25 -16.21 -3.46
CA SER A 120 6.76 -17.57 -3.19
C SER A 120 7.08 -17.96 -1.75
N PRO A 121 6.47 -17.26 -0.78
CA PRO A 121 6.79 -17.47 0.62
C PRO A 121 6.08 -18.72 1.15
N THR A 122 6.61 -19.24 2.25
CA THR A 122 5.93 -20.21 3.09
C THR A 122 5.44 -19.50 4.34
N PHE A 123 4.18 -19.73 4.70
CA PHE A 123 3.56 -19.19 5.89
C PHE A 123 3.44 -20.27 6.96
N GLN A 124 3.54 -19.87 8.22
CA GLN A 124 3.37 -20.73 9.38
C GLN A 124 2.42 -20.08 10.39
N VAL A 125 1.48 -20.86 10.92
CA VAL A 125 0.56 -20.50 12.00
C VAL A 125 0.75 -21.52 13.12
N ASP A 126 1.07 -21.04 14.32
CA ASP A 126 1.22 -21.85 15.52
C ASP A 126 0.02 -21.59 16.45
N PHE A 127 -0.61 -22.66 16.91
CA PHE A 127 -1.70 -22.66 17.89
C PHE A 127 -1.17 -23.06 19.27
N ASN A 128 -1.91 -22.77 20.33
CA ASN A 128 -1.57 -23.22 21.69
C ASN A 128 -1.90 -24.70 21.93
N GLU A 129 -2.66 -25.33 21.03
CA GLU A 129 -3.16 -26.70 21.16
C GLU A 129 -3.53 -27.34 19.81
N PRO A 130 -3.75 -28.67 19.75
CA PRO A 130 -4.06 -29.39 18.52
C PRO A 130 -5.35 -28.94 17.83
N MET A 131 -5.27 -28.67 16.52
CA MET A 131 -6.40 -28.21 15.71
C MET A 131 -7.07 -29.31 14.87
N GLN A 132 -8.37 -29.19 14.63
CA GLN A 132 -9.07 -29.97 13.61
C GLN A 132 -8.62 -29.55 12.21
N VAL A 133 -7.90 -30.44 11.52
CA VAL A 133 -7.34 -30.23 10.18
C VAL A 133 -8.34 -29.64 9.18
N ASN A 134 -9.55 -30.20 9.13
CA ASN A 134 -10.61 -29.78 8.19
C ASN A 134 -11.28 -28.44 8.55
N SER A 135 -11.09 -27.93 9.78
CA SER A 135 -11.64 -26.63 10.20
C SER A 135 -10.74 -25.47 9.82
N VAL A 136 -9.42 -25.70 9.81
CA VAL A 136 -8.43 -24.71 9.37
C VAL A 136 -8.43 -24.64 7.84
N TYR A 137 -8.42 -25.81 7.19
CA TYR A 137 -8.34 -25.92 5.74
C TYR A 137 -9.72 -25.94 5.09
N GLY A 138 -10.06 -24.88 4.36
CA GLY A 138 -11.17 -24.90 3.41
C GLY A 138 -10.90 -23.98 2.23
N ASN A 139 -10.64 -24.54 1.05
CA ASN A 139 -10.50 -23.81 -0.22
C ASN A 139 -11.86 -23.28 -0.75
N SER A 140 -12.78 -22.97 0.16
CA SER A 140 -14.18 -22.59 -0.03
C SER A 140 -14.60 -21.62 1.08
N ALA A 141 -15.76 -20.99 0.96
CA ALA A 141 -16.34 -20.07 1.96
C ALA A 141 -16.53 -20.65 3.39
N SER A 142 -16.19 -21.93 3.61
CA SER A 142 -16.28 -22.64 4.89
C SER A 142 -14.92 -22.89 5.57
N GLY A 143 -13.81 -22.50 4.95
CA GLY A 143 -12.49 -22.51 5.60
C GLY A 143 -12.34 -21.38 6.61
N SER A 144 -11.26 -21.42 7.40
CA SER A 144 -10.91 -20.34 8.34
C SER A 144 -9.57 -19.66 8.03
N LEU A 145 -8.75 -20.24 7.15
CA LEU A 145 -7.48 -19.67 6.71
C LEU A 145 -7.61 -18.99 5.35
N PHE A 146 -7.34 -17.69 5.29
CA PHE A 146 -7.45 -16.90 4.06
C PHE A 146 -6.21 -16.05 3.84
N LEU A 147 -5.65 -16.10 2.64
CA LEU A 147 -4.69 -15.11 2.16
C LEU A 147 -5.37 -14.28 1.08
N THR A 148 -5.40 -12.96 1.23
CA THR A 148 -6.13 -12.06 0.32
C THR A 148 -5.23 -10.93 -0.11
N ASP A 149 -5.22 -10.61 -1.41
CA ASP A 149 -4.67 -9.34 -1.89
C ASP A 149 -5.56 -8.21 -1.36
N VAL A 150 -4.99 -7.36 -0.50
CA VAL A 150 -5.72 -6.28 0.18
C VAL A 150 -6.31 -5.29 -0.84
N LEU A 151 -5.68 -5.14 -2.01
CA LEU A 151 -6.08 -4.14 -2.98
C LEU A 151 -7.20 -4.65 -3.89
N SER A 152 -7.04 -5.85 -4.44
CA SER A 152 -8.05 -6.44 -5.34
C SER A 152 -9.18 -7.14 -4.60
N GLY A 153 -8.99 -7.51 -3.33
CA GLY A 153 -9.90 -8.35 -2.57
C GLY A 153 -9.89 -9.81 -3.01
N ASN A 154 -9.02 -10.17 -3.97
CA ASN A 154 -8.95 -11.52 -4.50
C ASN A 154 -8.25 -12.45 -3.50
N GLY A 155 -8.84 -13.63 -3.29
CA GLY A 155 -8.20 -14.71 -2.54
C GLY A 155 -6.99 -15.26 -3.31
N VAL A 156 -5.92 -15.56 -2.58
CA VAL A 156 -4.76 -16.28 -3.08
C VAL A 156 -4.97 -17.77 -2.86
N GLU A 157 -4.82 -18.55 -3.93
CA GLU A 157 -4.95 -20.00 -3.83
C GLU A 157 -3.75 -20.62 -3.09
N ILE A 158 -4.04 -21.40 -2.06
CA ILE A 158 -3.06 -22.16 -1.30
C ILE A 158 -2.71 -23.44 -2.08
N ALA A 159 -1.41 -23.68 -2.32
CA ALA A 159 -0.94 -24.84 -3.07
C ALA A 159 -0.91 -26.12 -2.22
N GLN A 160 -0.33 -25.99 -1.04
CA GLN A 160 -0.10 -27.08 -0.10
C GLN A 160 -0.28 -26.53 1.31
N LEU A 161 -0.94 -27.32 2.15
CA LEU A 161 -1.08 -27.06 3.58
C LEU A 161 -0.69 -28.35 4.33
N THR A 162 0.18 -28.22 5.32
CA THR A 162 0.70 -29.33 6.12
C THR A 162 0.58 -29.01 7.60
N PHE A 163 0.14 -30.00 8.38
CA PHE A 163 0.13 -29.93 9.82
C PHE A 163 1.37 -30.62 10.40
N SER A 164 1.85 -30.13 11.54
CA SER A 164 2.78 -30.88 12.39
C SER A 164 2.10 -32.15 12.93
N ASN A 165 2.90 -33.10 13.44
CA ASN A 165 2.38 -34.37 13.95
C ASN A 165 1.39 -34.22 15.12
N ASN A 166 1.44 -33.11 15.85
CA ASN A 166 0.53 -32.78 16.94
C ASN A 166 -0.58 -31.80 16.53
N ASN A 167 -0.72 -31.47 15.24
CA ASN A 167 -1.71 -30.53 14.71
C ASN A 167 -1.69 -29.10 15.30
N GLU A 168 -0.65 -28.72 16.03
CA GLU A 168 -0.48 -27.39 16.63
C GLU A 168 0.14 -26.38 15.66
N THR A 169 0.84 -26.84 14.63
CA THR A 169 1.48 -25.97 13.63
C THR A 169 0.94 -26.26 12.25
N VAL A 170 0.52 -25.22 11.55
CA VAL A 170 0.09 -25.26 10.15
C VAL A 170 1.10 -24.50 9.30
N THR A 171 1.61 -25.16 8.27
CA THR A 171 2.49 -24.54 7.26
C THR A 171 1.82 -24.60 5.89
N PHE A 172 1.88 -23.51 5.11
CA PHE A 172 1.33 -23.52 3.76
C PHE A 172 2.11 -22.67 2.76
N THR A 173 2.01 -23.03 1.48
CA THR A 173 2.59 -22.32 0.34
C THR A 173 1.50 -21.82 -0.61
N VAL A 174 1.84 -20.83 -1.44
CA VAL A 174 0.92 -20.26 -2.44
C VAL A 174 1.10 -20.95 -3.79
N LYS A 175 0.01 -21.13 -4.54
CA LYS A 175 0.04 -21.90 -5.81
C LYS A 175 0.68 -21.12 -6.94
N ALA A 176 0.44 -19.82 -6.98
CA ALA A 176 1.08 -18.91 -7.91
C ALA A 176 1.95 -17.90 -7.13
N PRO A 177 3.07 -17.43 -7.70
CA PRO A 177 3.84 -16.36 -7.10
C PRO A 177 2.95 -15.14 -6.81
N LEU A 178 3.13 -14.57 -5.62
CA LEU A 178 2.51 -13.32 -5.21
C LEU A 178 3.02 -12.18 -6.08
N THR A 179 2.15 -11.23 -6.36
CA THR A 179 2.46 -10.03 -7.14
C THR A 179 3.50 -9.20 -6.41
N VAL A 180 4.43 -8.59 -7.17
CA VAL A 180 5.52 -7.77 -6.65
C VAL A 180 4.98 -6.52 -5.95
N ALA A 181 5.65 -6.09 -4.87
CA ALA A 181 5.29 -4.89 -4.10
C ALA A 181 3.81 -4.78 -3.69
N THR A 182 3.13 -5.91 -3.48
CA THR A 182 1.70 -6.04 -3.18
C THR A 182 1.47 -6.34 -1.71
N VAL A 183 0.37 -5.80 -1.17
CA VAL A 183 -0.02 -6.03 0.22
C VAL A 183 -1.04 -7.16 0.28
N TYR A 184 -0.70 -8.19 1.04
CA TYR A 184 -1.57 -9.32 1.34
C TYR A 184 -1.95 -9.31 2.81
N ARG A 185 -3.15 -9.83 3.09
CA ARG A 185 -3.63 -10.07 4.45
C ARG A 185 -3.90 -11.55 4.62
N LEU A 186 -3.16 -12.15 5.55
CA LEU A 186 -3.45 -13.47 6.07
C LEU A 186 -4.44 -13.34 7.22
N ARG A 187 -5.49 -14.15 7.24
CA ARG A 187 -6.50 -14.22 8.30
C ARG A 187 -6.69 -15.66 8.74
N VAL A 188 -6.79 -15.85 10.05
CA VAL A 188 -7.30 -17.07 10.68
C VAL A 188 -8.57 -16.69 11.41
N THR A 189 -9.72 -17.12 10.92
CA THR A 189 -11.04 -16.71 11.44
C THR A 189 -11.48 -17.60 12.60
N THR A 190 -12.50 -17.13 13.32
CA THR A 190 -13.15 -17.88 14.41
C THR A 190 -13.83 -19.18 13.98
N ALA A 191 -13.86 -19.49 12.67
CA ALA A 191 -14.38 -20.78 12.20
C ALA A 191 -13.39 -21.94 12.40
N ALA A 192 -12.12 -21.67 12.71
CA ALA A 192 -11.15 -22.69 13.08
C ALA A 192 -11.53 -23.35 14.41
N LYS A 193 -11.27 -24.65 14.57
CA LYS A 193 -11.60 -25.43 15.75
C LYS A 193 -10.45 -26.30 16.24
N ASP A 194 -10.37 -26.49 17.54
CA ASP A 194 -9.51 -27.50 18.17
C ASP A 194 -10.09 -28.91 17.98
N GLU A 195 -9.38 -29.94 18.46
CA GLU A 195 -9.85 -31.33 18.47
C GLU A 195 -11.12 -31.57 19.31
N ALA A 196 -11.39 -30.75 20.32
CA ALA A 196 -12.59 -30.81 21.16
C ALA A 196 -13.83 -30.18 20.50
N GLY A 197 -13.64 -29.41 19.43
CA GLY A 197 -14.69 -28.71 18.70
C GLY A 197 -14.96 -27.28 19.18
N ASN A 198 -14.12 -26.73 20.07
CA ASN A 198 -14.19 -25.33 20.47
C ASN A 198 -13.70 -24.45 19.31
N PHE A 199 -14.34 -23.30 19.15
CA PHE A 199 -13.96 -22.32 18.13
C PHE A 199 -12.80 -21.47 18.61
N LEU A 200 -11.96 -21.00 17.68
CA LEU A 200 -10.91 -20.03 17.96
C LEU A 200 -11.47 -18.79 18.69
N ASP A 201 -10.78 -18.36 19.74
CA ASP A 201 -11.22 -17.29 20.63
C ASP A 201 -11.55 -15.96 19.91
N GLN A 202 -10.75 -15.63 18.91
CA GLN A 202 -10.87 -14.43 18.09
C GLN A 202 -10.26 -14.63 16.70
N GLU A 203 -10.46 -13.65 15.83
CA GLU A 203 -9.78 -13.62 14.54
C GLU A 203 -8.37 -13.07 14.68
N TYR A 204 -7.42 -13.73 14.00
CA TYR A 204 -6.04 -13.26 13.88
C TYR A 204 -5.75 -12.80 12.47
N SER A 205 -4.96 -11.74 12.34
CA SER A 205 -4.57 -11.23 11.03
C SER A 205 -3.09 -10.83 10.98
N LEU A 206 -2.46 -11.08 9.85
CA LEU A 206 -1.10 -10.65 9.55
C LEU A 206 -1.09 -9.90 8.21
N THR A 207 -0.44 -8.74 8.20
CA THR A 207 -0.19 -8.00 6.95
C THR A 207 1.19 -8.34 6.42
N VAL A 208 1.25 -8.69 5.14
CA VAL A 208 2.46 -9.15 4.45
C VAL A 208 2.63 -8.33 3.19
N ILE A 209 3.80 -7.74 3.02
CA ILE A 209 4.10 -6.92 1.85
C ILE A 209 5.25 -7.57 1.10
N THR A 210 4.98 -7.96 -0.13
CA THR A 210 5.98 -8.62 -0.97
C THR A 210 7.10 -7.66 -1.33
N ALA A 211 8.29 -8.22 -1.54
CA ALA A 211 9.44 -7.50 -2.02
C ALA A 211 9.12 -6.80 -3.35
N GLY A 212 9.79 -5.68 -3.56
CA GLY A 212 9.82 -5.02 -4.86
C GLY A 212 10.38 -5.94 -5.95
N PRO A 213 10.28 -5.51 -7.22
CA PRO A 213 10.93 -6.18 -8.32
C PRO A 213 12.45 -6.29 -8.09
N LYS A 214 13.04 -7.40 -8.55
CA LYS A 214 14.48 -7.64 -8.49
C LYS A 214 15.23 -6.75 -9.49
N ASP A 215 16.55 -6.68 -9.36
CA ASP A 215 17.44 -6.01 -10.32
C ASP A 215 17.10 -4.53 -10.55
N THR A 216 16.78 -3.81 -9.47
CA THR A 216 16.46 -2.37 -9.49
C THR A 216 17.68 -1.47 -9.32
N ALA A 217 18.88 -2.05 -9.16
CA ALA A 217 20.14 -1.31 -9.03
C ALA A 217 20.37 -0.34 -10.21
N LYS A 218 19.92 -0.73 -11.42
CA LYS A 218 19.94 0.14 -12.61
C LYS A 218 19.18 1.44 -12.43
N TYR A 219 18.02 1.33 -11.81
CA TYR A 219 17.13 2.47 -11.60
C TYR A 219 17.65 3.37 -10.50
N GLU A 220 18.32 2.81 -9.48
CA GLU A 220 19.05 3.64 -8.52
C GLU A 220 20.19 4.38 -9.21
N ALA A 221 20.99 3.69 -10.04
CA ALA A 221 22.08 4.33 -10.79
C ALA A 221 21.56 5.47 -11.70
N LEU A 222 20.41 5.28 -12.34
CA LEU A 222 19.75 6.32 -13.14
C LEU A 222 19.23 7.47 -12.27
N ALA A 223 18.57 7.17 -11.18
CA ALA A 223 18.08 8.17 -10.24
C ALA A 223 19.24 9.00 -9.65
N ARG A 224 20.42 8.41 -9.47
CA ARG A 224 21.63 9.15 -9.06
C ARG A 224 22.21 9.99 -10.20
N LYS A 225 22.30 9.45 -11.42
CA LYS A 225 22.85 10.13 -12.60
C LYS A 225 22.09 11.42 -12.93
N TYR A 226 20.76 11.39 -12.82
CA TYR A 226 19.87 12.50 -13.18
C TYR A 226 19.33 13.26 -11.96
N ALA A 227 19.94 13.05 -10.78
CA ALA A 227 19.49 13.66 -9.53
C ALA A 227 19.54 15.19 -9.64
N PRO A 228 18.53 15.92 -9.13
CA PRO A 228 18.52 17.36 -9.20
C PRO A 228 19.56 17.98 -8.26
N LYS A 229 20.05 19.15 -8.65
CA LYS A 229 20.65 20.11 -7.71
C LYS A 229 19.51 20.94 -7.15
N ILE A 230 19.36 20.96 -5.82
CA ILE A 230 18.26 21.64 -5.16
C ILE A 230 18.79 22.95 -4.57
N LEU A 231 18.23 24.07 -5.00
CA LEU A 231 18.45 25.39 -4.45
C LEU A 231 17.29 25.66 -3.48
N GLN A 232 17.50 25.29 -2.22
CA GLN A 232 16.49 25.35 -1.18
C GLN A 232 16.51 26.72 -0.51
N GLY A 233 15.47 27.52 -0.74
CA GLY A 233 15.19 28.71 0.05
C GLY A 233 14.79 28.32 1.46
N VAL A 234 15.29 29.05 2.46
CA VAL A 234 15.06 28.76 3.87
C VAL A 234 14.73 30.03 4.65
N ASP A 235 13.69 29.95 5.48
CA ASP A 235 13.38 30.94 6.51
C ASP A 235 14.33 30.75 7.68
N ASN A 236 15.23 31.72 7.87
CA ASN A 236 16.17 31.76 8.99
C ASN A 236 15.50 31.73 10.37
N THR A 237 14.21 32.06 10.48
CA THR A 237 13.46 32.00 11.74
C THR A 237 12.88 30.60 12.03
N ALA A 238 12.73 29.75 11.01
CA ALA A 238 12.17 28.41 11.13
C ALA A 238 12.77 27.41 10.13
N PRO A 239 14.11 27.27 10.07
CA PRO A 239 14.76 26.57 8.96
C PRO A 239 14.47 25.07 8.91
N LYS A 240 14.08 24.48 10.05
CA LYS A 240 13.73 23.06 10.18
C LYS A 240 12.54 22.60 9.32
N TRP A 241 11.70 23.53 8.88
CA TRP A 241 10.53 23.24 8.06
C TRP A 241 10.81 23.36 6.56
N ASP A 242 11.93 23.97 6.19
CA ASP A 242 12.32 24.23 4.79
C ASP A 242 13.35 23.24 4.28
N LEU A 243 13.65 22.16 5.01
CA LEU A 243 14.55 21.12 4.55
C LEU A 243 13.74 19.92 4.04
N PRO A 244 14.07 19.33 2.87
CA PRO A 244 13.42 18.12 2.41
C PRO A 244 13.90 16.94 3.26
N LEU A 245 13.00 16.24 3.95
CA LEU A 245 13.34 15.16 4.88
C LEU A 245 12.83 13.80 4.37
N ALA A 246 13.25 12.73 5.05
CA ALA A 246 12.55 11.45 4.96
C ALA A 246 11.19 11.56 5.69
N LEU A 247 10.19 10.78 5.26
CA LEU A 247 8.88 10.71 5.92
C LEU A 247 9.00 10.19 7.36
N ASP A 248 9.99 9.35 7.62
CA ASP A 248 10.32 8.71 8.89
C ASP A 248 11.67 9.19 9.44
N PHE A 249 11.99 10.47 9.29
CA PHE A 249 13.29 11.01 9.69
C PHE A 249 13.62 10.84 11.18
N ASP A 250 12.62 10.59 12.03
CA ASP A 250 12.71 10.28 13.46
C ASP A 250 12.47 8.79 13.79
N ASN A 251 12.28 7.95 12.77
CA ASN A 251 12.14 6.48 12.82
C ASN A 251 10.87 5.95 13.51
N ASP A 252 9.81 6.73 13.67
CA ASP A 252 8.55 6.25 14.28
C ASP A 252 7.39 6.07 13.28
N TRP A 253 7.53 6.58 12.05
CA TRP A 253 6.49 6.57 11.00
C TRP A 253 5.17 7.25 11.40
N ASN A 254 5.19 8.08 12.44
CA ASN A 254 4.04 8.80 12.95
C ASN A 254 3.96 10.21 12.36
N LEU A 255 3.48 10.31 11.13
CA LEU A 255 3.43 11.61 10.44
C LEU A 255 2.59 12.70 11.17
N LYS A 256 1.78 12.34 12.17
CA LYS A 256 1.04 13.29 13.01
C LYS A 256 1.93 14.16 13.89
N ASN A 257 3.14 13.72 14.23
CA ASN A 257 4.07 14.48 15.08
C ASN A 257 5.26 15.08 14.31
N ASN A 258 5.38 14.86 13.00
CA ASN A 258 6.57 15.22 12.23
C ASN A 258 6.92 16.73 12.29
N ASP A 259 5.93 17.61 12.38
CA ASP A 259 6.12 19.05 12.58
C ASP A 259 6.80 19.37 13.92
N ASN A 260 6.38 18.67 14.99
CA ASN A 260 6.98 18.77 16.32
C ASN A 260 8.34 18.10 16.39
N SER A 261 8.50 16.91 15.82
CA SER A 261 9.77 16.19 15.74
C SER A 261 10.84 17.03 15.02
N ALA A 262 10.48 17.67 13.90
CA ALA A 262 11.40 18.56 13.18
C ALA A 262 11.73 19.82 14.00
N THR A 263 10.78 20.30 14.81
CA THR A 263 10.98 21.47 15.67
C THR A 263 11.95 21.23 16.81
N THR A 264 11.96 20.02 17.37
CA THR A 264 12.79 19.64 18.52
C THR A 264 14.13 19.01 18.12
N ALA A 265 14.27 18.57 16.87
CA ALA A 265 15.50 18.00 16.34
C ALA A 265 16.66 19.01 16.36
N ALA A 266 17.77 18.63 16.99
CA ALA A 266 19.00 19.42 17.02
C ALA A 266 19.71 19.44 15.64
N THR A 267 19.62 18.32 14.91
CA THR A 267 20.14 18.17 13.56
C THR A 267 19.11 17.50 12.67
N LEU A 268 19.15 17.81 11.37
CA LEU A 268 18.30 17.20 10.36
C LEU A 268 19.14 16.74 9.16
N LYS A 269 18.73 15.64 8.54
CA LYS A 269 19.36 15.07 7.34
C LYS A 269 18.45 15.23 6.15
N PRO A 270 18.87 15.96 5.10
CA PRO A 270 18.06 16.09 3.92
C PRO A 270 17.95 14.76 3.16
N PHE A 271 16.75 14.43 2.69
CA PHE A 271 16.49 13.26 1.84
C PHE A 271 15.53 13.59 0.70
N VAL A 272 15.71 12.87 -0.40
CA VAL A 272 14.83 12.91 -1.57
C VAL A 272 14.41 11.49 -1.90
N TYR A 273 13.12 11.28 -2.14
CA TYR A 273 12.62 10.00 -2.62
C TYR A 273 12.69 9.94 -4.14
N TRP A 274 12.92 8.75 -4.70
CA TRP A 274 12.87 8.52 -6.14
C TRP A 274 11.95 7.35 -6.52
N ALA A 275 11.38 7.45 -7.72
CA ALA A 275 10.57 6.42 -8.37
C ALA A 275 10.91 6.36 -9.86
N VAL A 276 11.01 5.16 -10.43
CA VAL A 276 11.29 4.98 -11.87
C VAL A 276 10.20 4.19 -12.57
N ARG A 277 9.88 4.61 -13.80
CA ARG A 277 9.09 3.86 -14.78
C ARG A 277 9.84 3.85 -16.10
N GLU A 278 9.75 2.74 -16.83
CA GLU A 278 10.43 2.54 -18.11
C GLU A 278 9.41 2.12 -19.18
N THR A 279 9.36 2.87 -20.28
CA THR A 279 8.50 2.55 -21.42
C THR A 279 9.19 1.66 -22.45
N THR A 280 8.42 1.08 -23.36
CA THR A 280 8.88 0.24 -24.47
C THR A 280 8.12 0.53 -25.75
N VAL A 281 8.80 0.40 -26.88
CA VAL A 281 8.25 0.72 -28.22
C VAL A 281 7.33 -0.35 -28.82
N LYS A 282 7.10 -1.49 -28.14
CA LYS A 282 6.27 -2.65 -28.58
C LYS A 282 6.07 -2.77 -30.11
N ALA A 283 6.96 -3.52 -30.78
CA ALA A 283 6.90 -3.85 -32.22
C ALA A 283 6.92 -2.66 -33.21
N GLU A 284 6.79 -1.42 -32.76
CA GLU A 284 6.81 -0.22 -33.61
C GLU A 284 8.19 0.44 -33.56
N THR A 285 9.04 0.11 -34.52
CA THR A 285 10.44 0.55 -34.56
C THR A 285 10.64 2.06 -34.74
N THR A 286 9.57 2.81 -34.99
CA THR A 286 9.59 4.27 -35.16
C THR A 286 9.38 5.03 -33.86
N LYS A 287 8.90 4.36 -32.80
CA LYS A 287 8.70 4.97 -31.49
C LYS A 287 10.02 5.09 -30.74
N LYS A 288 10.08 6.06 -29.82
CA LYS A 288 11.15 6.18 -28.83
C LYS A 288 10.64 5.75 -27.46
N SER A 289 11.45 4.99 -26.74
CA SER A 289 11.18 4.64 -25.34
C SER A 289 11.95 5.53 -24.38
N HIS A 290 11.44 5.61 -23.15
CA HIS A 290 11.82 6.62 -22.18
C HIS A 290 11.93 6.02 -20.78
N VAL A 291 12.73 6.67 -19.94
CA VAL A 291 12.74 6.48 -18.49
C VAL A 291 12.16 7.72 -17.84
N PHE A 292 11.22 7.53 -16.92
CA PHE A 292 10.61 8.57 -16.12
C PHE A 292 11.12 8.44 -14.69
N ILE A 293 11.91 9.41 -14.24
CA ILE A 293 12.51 9.43 -12.91
C ILE A 293 11.84 10.53 -12.11
N THR A 294 10.96 10.14 -11.19
CA THR A 294 10.25 11.08 -10.30
C THR A 294 10.99 11.21 -8.99
N TYR A 295 11.46 12.42 -8.69
CA TYR A 295 11.98 12.85 -7.40
C TYR A 295 10.86 13.49 -6.58
N ILE A 296 10.75 13.12 -5.30
CA ILE A 296 9.74 13.61 -4.38
C ILE A 296 10.46 14.20 -3.17
N LEU A 297 10.17 15.46 -2.88
CA LEU A 297 10.68 16.17 -1.72
C LEU A 297 9.54 16.27 -0.72
N TYR A 298 9.82 15.91 0.53
CA TYR A 298 8.86 15.91 1.62
C TYR A 298 9.26 16.94 2.67
N TYR A 299 8.28 17.71 3.14
CA TYR A 299 8.47 18.74 4.15
C TYR A 299 7.46 18.51 5.29
N PRO A 300 7.90 18.47 6.56
CA PRO A 300 6.99 18.29 7.68
C PRO A 300 5.90 19.37 7.77
N LEU A 301 6.22 20.60 7.34
CA LEU A 301 5.28 21.72 7.38
C LEU A 301 5.65 22.77 6.33
N ALA A 302 4.73 23.05 5.40
CA ALA A 302 4.71 24.31 4.66
C ALA A 302 3.94 25.35 5.48
N ASN A 303 4.52 26.52 5.72
CA ASN A 303 3.95 27.55 6.61
C ASN A 303 4.19 28.96 6.08
N ASP A 304 3.42 29.33 5.06
CA ASP A 304 3.30 30.69 4.59
C ASP A 304 2.14 31.43 5.30
N ALA A 305 2.11 32.77 5.19
CA ALA A 305 1.06 33.60 5.77
C ALA A 305 -0.36 33.20 5.31
N THR A 306 -0.50 32.69 4.09
CA THR A 306 -1.80 32.33 3.49
C THR A 306 -2.01 30.82 3.34
N TYR A 307 -0.95 30.03 3.53
CA TYR A 307 -0.91 28.62 3.15
C TYR A 307 -0.18 27.81 4.21
N LYS A 308 -0.89 26.85 4.82
CA LYS A 308 -0.34 25.94 5.82
C LYS A 308 -0.68 24.50 5.49
N MET A 309 0.35 23.69 5.26
CA MET A 309 0.18 22.27 4.95
C MET A 309 1.15 21.40 5.74
N VAL A 310 0.59 20.49 6.53
CA VAL A 310 1.38 19.49 7.25
C VAL A 310 1.74 18.36 6.30
N ASN A 311 2.96 17.85 6.39
CA ASN A 311 3.45 16.75 5.57
C ASN A 311 3.35 17.03 4.06
N HIS A 312 3.77 18.24 3.67
CA HIS A 312 3.71 18.73 2.30
C HIS A 312 4.69 17.98 1.38
N THR A 313 4.32 17.80 0.11
CA THR A 313 5.24 17.22 -0.89
C THR A 313 5.21 17.98 -2.19
N ILE A 314 6.37 18.01 -2.85
CA ILE A 314 6.54 18.45 -4.22
C ILE A 314 7.29 17.41 -5.04
N GLY A 315 7.26 17.57 -6.36
CA GLY A 315 7.83 16.63 -7.30
C GLY A 315 8.59 17.27 -8.44
N LEU A 316 9.55 16.51 -8.94
CA LEU A 316 10.22 16.72 -10.22
C LEU A 316 10.24 15.38 -10.94
N THR A 317 9.72 15.28 -12.15
CA THR A 317 9.94 14.11 -13.02
C THR A 317 10.88 14.48 -14.14
N VAL A 318 12.05 13.85 -14.18
CA VAL A 318 12.99 13.94 -15.31
C VAL A 318 12.62 12.84 -16.32
N VAL A 319 12.47 13.24 -17.58
CA VAL A 319 12.20 12.33 -18.70
C VAL A 319 13.50 12.14 -19.48
N VAL A 320 13.92 10.88 -19.61
CA VAL A 320 15.17 10.49 -20.27
C VAL A 320 14.86 9.67 -21.51
N GLU A 321 15.39 10.09 -22.65
CA GLU A 321 15.28 9.38 -23.92
C GLU A 321 16.23 8.17 -23.93
N LYS A 322 15.71 7.00 -24.34
CA LYS A 322 16.51 5.80 -24.57
C LYS A 322 16.91 5.67 -26.04
N ASP A 323 18.08 5.11 -26.30
CA ASP A 323 18.46 4.66 -27.63
C ASP A 323 17.71 3.37 -28.00
N SER A 324 17.88 2.93 -29.25
CA SER A 324 17.29 1.68 -29.75
C SER A 324 17.79 0.42 -29.03
N ALA A 325 18.88 0.51 -28.27
CA ALA A 325 19.41 -0.56 -27.43
C ALA A 325 18.91 -0.48 -25.97
N GLY A 326 17.99 0.44 -25.67
CA GLY A 326 17.45 0.64 -24.32
C GLY A 326 18.43 1.31 -23.36
N LYS A 327 19.47 1.99 -23.86
CA LYS A 327 20.42 2.76 -23.03
C LYS A 327 20.02 4.22 -22.97
N ASP A 328 20.17 4.81 -21.79
CA ASP A 328 19.84 6.22 -21.54
C ASP A 328 20.82 7.17 -22.23
N VAL A 329 20.30 8.00 -23.14
CA VAL A 329 21.12 8.87 -23.96
C VAL A 329 21.19 10.27 -23.38
N ARG A 330 20.04 10.85 -23.02
CA ARG A 330 19.95 12.26 -22.60
C ARG A 330 18.60 12.59 -21.93
N PRO A 331 18.56 13.54 -20.98
CA PRO A 331 17.31 14.07 -20.47
C PRO A 331 16.69 15.03 -21.49
N ILE A 332 15.37 14.98 -21.64
CA ILE A 332 14.63 15.75 -22.66
C ILE A 332 13.51 16.61 -22.09
N ALA A 333 13.04 16.31 -20.89
CA ALA A 333 12.03 17.12 -20.22
C ALA A 333 12.14 17.04 -18.70
N ALA A 334 11.60 18.06 -18.04
CA ALA A 334 11.37 18.07 -16.61
C ALA A 334 9.93 18.52 -16.33
N LEU A 335 9.20 17.73 -15.54
CA LEU A 335 7.86 18.07 -15.09
C LEU A 335 7.94 18.41 -13.61
N LEU A 336 7.67 19.67 -13.28
CA LEU A 336 7.59 20.11 -11.90
C LEU A 336 6.17 19.98 -11.41
N HIS A 337 6.03 19.55 -10.17
CA HIS A 337 4.74 19.41 -9.53
C HIS A 337 4.77 20.01 -8.13
N TYR A 338 3.83 20.89 -7.83
CA TYR A 338 3.67 21.43 -6.48
C TYR A 338 2.23 21.84 -6.21
N GLN A 339 1.90 21.89 -4.92
CA GLN A 339 0.63 22.39 -4.48
C GLN A 339 0.73 23.91 -4.23
N GLN A 340 -0.10 24.69 -4.93
CA GLN A 340 -0.12 26.15 -4.82
C GLN A 340 -1.09 26.63 -3.74
N SER A 341 -2.17 25.88 -3.52
CA SER A 341 -3.19 26.15 -2.51
C SER A 341 -3.81 24.84 -2.01
N ASN A 342 -4.73 24.90 -1.04
CA ASN A 342 -5.36 23.71 -0.45
C ASN A 342 -5.99 22.77 -1.48
N GLU A 343 -6.37 23.29 -2.64
CA GLU A 343 -7.00 22.51 -3.69
C GLU A 343 -6.17 22.48 -4.99
N ILE A 344 -5.46 23.56 -5.30
CA ILE A 344 -4.79 23.73 -6.60
C ILE A 344 -3.40 23.10 -6.57
N HIS A 345 -3.19 22.10 -7.43
CA HIS A 345 -1.84 21.65 -7.79
C HIS A 345 -1.51 22.19 -9.16
N GLN A 346 -0.28 22.68 -9.28
CA GLN A 346 0.28 23.13 -10.53
C GLN A 346 1.29 22.12 -11.01
N MET A 347 1.24 21.89 -12.31
CA MET A 347 2.26 21.18 -13.03
C MET A 347 2.88 22.13 -14.02
N ARG A 348 4.20 22.17 -14.05
CA ARG A 348 4.96 22.91 -15.05
C ARG A 348 5.77 21.95 -15.89
N VAL A 349 5.82 22.21 -17.18
CA VAL A 349 6.52 21.35 -18.12
C VAL A 349 7.57 22.14 -18.87
N PHE A 350 8.79 21.64 -18.77
CA PHE A 350 9.97 22.19 -19.40
C PHE A 350 10.56 21.13 -20.32
N ALA A 351 10.92 21.52 -21.53
CA ALA A 351 11.30 20.59 -22.58
C ALA A 351 12.47 21.13 -23.41
N VAL A 352 13.19 20.24 -24.07
CA VAL A 352 14.20 20.60 -25.08
C VAL A 352 13.61 20.52 -26.48
N LYS A 353 13.94 21.48 -27.33
CA LYS A 353 13.35 21.66 -28.67
C LYS A 353 13.62 20.48 -29.61
N ASP A 354 14.81 19.89 -29.52
CA ASP A 354 15.23 18.76 -30.36
C ASP A 354 14.61 17.41 -29.94
N ALA A 355 13.75 17.40 -28.92
CA ALA A 355 12.91 16.26 -28.57
C ALA A 355 11.55 16.26 -29.31
N ASN A 356 11.37 17.16 -30.29
CA ASN A 356 10.15 17.30 -31.09
C ASN A 356 8.90 17.52 -30.22
N PHE A 357 9.03 18.39 -29.22
CA PHE A 357 7.86 18.93 -28.52
C PHE A 357 7.37 20.15 -29.29
N GLU A 358 6.11 20.14 -29.68
CA GLU A 358 5.49 21.34 -30.23
C GLU A 358 5.24 22.36 -29.11
N PRO A 359 5.43 23.67 -29.38
CA PRO A 359 5.02 24.73 -28.46
C PRO A 359 3.48 24.73 -28.33
N SER A 360 2.95 23.92 -27.42
CA SER A 360 1.55 24.00 -27.02
C SER A 360 1.37 24.96 -25.84
N ALA A 361 0.15 25.40 -25.58
CA ALA A 361 -0.17 26.19 -24.39
C ALA A 361 0.15 25.43 -23.07
N ALA A 362 0.42 24.13 -23.14
CA ALA A 362 0.73 23.28 -22.00
C ALA A 362 2.22 23.15 -21.68
N VAL A 363 3.12 23.65 -22.55
CA VAL A 363 4.56 23.76 -22.26
C VAL A 363 4.85 25.15 -21.73
N ASP A 364 5.30 25.27 -20.47
CA ASP A 364 5.67 26.57 -19.91
C ASP A 364 6.88 27.16 -20.65
N LYS A 365 7.86 26.31 -20.98
CA LYS A 365 9.06 26.74 -21.70
C LYS A 365 9.77 25.61 -22.46
N ILE A 366 10.13 25.90 -23.70
CA ILE A 366 10.99 25.06 -24.55
C ILE A 366 12.38 25.71 -24.62
N TYR A 367 13.42 24.93 -24.34
CA TYR A 367 14.82 25.33 -24.44
C TYR A 367 15.42 24.85 -25.76
N ASP A 368 16.32 25.62 -26.35
CA ASP A 368 16.94 25.27 -27.63
C ASP A 368 17.89 24.06 -27.49
N ALA A 369 18.60 23.92 -26.36
CA ALA A 369 19.49 22.78 -26.11
C ALA A 369 19.36 22.20 -24.68
N VAL A 370 19.73 20.93 -24.53
CA VAL A 370 19.81 20.24 -23.22
C VAL A 370 20.71 21.00 -22.25
N SER A 371 21.85 21.52 -22.70
CA SER A 371 22.80 22.27 -21.87
C SER A 371 22.27 23.59 -21.30
N ASP A 372 21.23 24.15 -21.93
CA ASP A 372 20.61 25.41 -21.47
C ASP A 372 19.68 25.19 -20.27
N PHE A 373 19.42 23.92 -19.96
CA PHE A 373 18.34 23.48 -19.10
C PHE A 373 18.78 22.45 -18.04
N PHE A 374 19.65 21.53 -18.44
CA PHE A 374 20.34 20.57 -17.59
C PHE A 374 21.82 20.94 -17.50
N VAL A 375 22.27 21.32 -16.30
CA VAL A 375 23.67 21.59 -16.00
C VAL A 375 24.49 20.33 -16.29
N ASN A 376 25.59 20.51 -17.03
CA ASN A 376 26.44 19.42 -17.52
C ASN A 376 25.71 18.34 -18.34
N GLY A 377 24.51 18.65 -18.86
CA GLY A 377 23.71 17.73 -19.67
C GLY A 377 22.93 16.66 -18.88
N THR A 378 22.96 16.68 -17.54
CA THR A 378 22.29 15.67 -16.71
C THR A 378 21.50 16.23 -15.53
N THR A 379 21.94 17.36 -14.95
CA THR A 379 21.44 17.82 -13.66
C THR A 379 20.46 18.97 -13.83
N PHE A 380 19.21 18.77 -13.40
CA PHE A 380 18.22 19.83 -13.34
C PHE A 380 18.42 20.69 -12.07
N GLU A 381 18.41 22.01 -12.21
CA GLU A 381 18.45 22.94 -11.07
C GLU A 381 17.03 23.28 -10.59
N LEU A 382 16.63 22.60 -9.51
CA LEU A 382 15.35 22.77 -8.85
C LEU A 382 15.46 23.86 -7.79
N PHE A 383 14.73 24.96 -7.94
CA PHE A 383 14.56 25.95 -6.89
C PHE A 383 13.31 25.64 -6.08
N VAL A 384 13.44 25.69 -4.75
CA VAL A 384 12.32 25.54 -3.82
C VAL A 384 12.29 26.75 -2.90
N PRO A 385 11.26 27.62 -2.96
CA PRO A 385 11.18 28.79 -2.08
C PRO A 385 10.94 28.37 -0.63
N ALA A 386 11.42 29.19 0.30
CA ALA A 386 11.12 29.06 1.73
C ALA A 386 9.61 29.10 1.98
N LYS A 387 9.14 28.39 3.00
CA LYS A 387 7.76 28.32 3.51
C LYS A 387 6.73 27.68 2.58
N LEU A 388 6.70 28.12 1.33
CA LEU A 388 5.69 27.72 0.35
C LEU A 388 6.01 26.35 -0.26
N HIS A 389 7.30 26.06 -0.42
CA HIS A 389 7.83 24.85 -1.05
C HIS A 389 7.21 24.58 -2.42
N ALA A 390 7.30 25.52 -3.36
CA ALA A 390 6.95 25.26 -4.75
C ALA A 390 8.10 24.58 -5.51
N ALA A 391 7.82 23.72 -6.48
CA ALA A 391 8.85 23.19 -7.38
C ALA A 391 9.03 24.15 -8.57
N CYS A 392 10.15 24.87 -8.59
CA CYS A 392 10.44 25.91 -9.58
C CYS A 392 11.73 25.59 -10.36
N SER A 393 11.83 26.03 -11.62
CA SER A 393 13.11 25.99 -12.34
C SER A 393 13.97 27.18 -11.95
N TRP A 394 15.24 26.94 -11.60
CA TRP A 394 16.19 28.04 -11.34
C TRP A 394 16.50 28.88 -12.58
N SER A 395 16.24 28.38 -13.78
CA SER A 395 16.48 29.14 -15.00
C SER A 395 15.33 30.13 -15.33
N GLU A 396 14.21 30.09 -14.60
CA GLU A 396 13.09 31.02 -14.79
C GLU A 396 13.30 32.32 -14.00
N LYS A 397 13.92 33.32 -14.65
CA LYS A 397 13.74 34.74 -14.27
C LYS A 397 12.52 35.32 -14.98
N VAL A 398 11.36 34.70 -14.82
CA VAL A 398 10.19 35.10 -15.62
C VAL A 398 9.34 36.08 -14.82
N SER A 399 9.23 37.31 -15.32
CA SER A 399 8.25 38.29 -14.87
C SER A 399 6.84 37.80 -15.22
N GLY A 400 5.94 37.69 -14.23
CA GLY A 400 4.55 37.25 -14.43
C GLY A 400 4.25 35.81 -14.02
N VAL A 401 5.26 35.05 -13.58
CA VAL A 401 5.03 33.83 -12.81
C VAL A 401 4.43 34.24 -11.47
N GLY A 402 3.41 33.51 -11.00
CA GLY A 402 2.84 33.75 -9.67
C GLY A 402 3.93 33.89 -8.62
N GLU A 403 3.66 34.68 -7.58
CA GLU A 403 4.62 35.05 -6.52
C GLU A 403 5.38 33.86 -5.91
N SER A 404 4.86 32.64 -6.10
CA SER A 404 5.42 31.37 -5.64
C SER A 404 6.80 31.00 -6.19
N CYS A 405 7.18 31.39 -7.42
CA CYS A 405 8.48 31.01 -8.01
C CYS A 405 9.43 32.20 -8.19
N GLN A 406 9.21 33.30 -7.44
CA GLN A 406 10.12 34.42 -7.48
C GLN A 406 11.45 34.08 -6.83
N GLN A 407 12.52 34.18 -7.61
CA GLN A 407 13.88 34.06 -7.10
C GLN A 407 14.14 35.22 -6.14
N PRO A 408 14.78 34.97 -4.98
CA PRO A 408 15.18 36.06 -4.12
C PRO A 408 16.18 36.96 -4.85
N SER A 409 16.10 38.27 -4.61
CA SER A 409 16.99 39.26 -5.23
C SER A 409 18.46 39.12 -4.81
N THR A 410 18.71 38.35 -3.75
CA THR A 410 20.04 37.98 -3.23
C THR A 410 20.07 36.49 -2.93
N SER A 411 21.23 35.85 -3.02
CA SER A 411 21.43 34.44 -2.63
C SER A 411 21.27 34.18 -1.12
N ASN A 412 21.15 35.23 -0.30
CA ASN A 412 20.88 35.11 1.13
C ASN A 412 19.61 34.26 1.36
N GLY A 413 19.70 33.27 2.24
CA GLY A 413 18.61 32.35 2.54
C GLY A 413 18.51 31.15 1.59
N ILE A 414 19.49 30.90 0.71
CA ILE A 414 19.52 29.69 -0.13
C ILE A 414 20.59 28.71 0.38
N VAL A 415 20.22 27.43 0.42
CA VAL A 415 21.11 26.28 0.60
C VAL A 415 21.20 25.54 -0.71
N GLU A 416 22.41 25.28 -1.16
CA GLU A 416 22.63 24.35 -2.27
C GLU A 416 22.71 22.92 -1.73
N LEU A 417 21.75 22.06 -2.09
CA LEU A 417 21.76 20.64 -1.77
C LEU A 417 22.11 19.82 -3.00
N THR A 418 23.19 19.05 -2.90
CA THR A 418 23.66 18.11 -3.93
C THR A 418 23.49 16.67 -3.47
N LEU A 419 23.46 15.71 -4.40
CA LEU A 419 23.35 14.31 -4.02
C LEU A 419 24.64 13.84 -3.31
N ALA A 420 24.50 13.18 -2.17
CA ALA A 420 25.63 12.51 -1.51
C ALA A 420 26.16 11.33 -2.34
N ASP A 421 27.48 11.15 -2.33
CA ASP A 421 28.14 10.02 -3.01
C ASP A 421 27.57 8.67 -2.55
N PRO A 422 27.57 7.64 -3.42
CA PRO A 422 27.12 6.30 -3.04
C PRO A 422 27.82 5.78 -1.78
N GLY A 423 27.02 5.32 -0.80
CA GLY A 423 27.53 4.83 0.49
C GLY A 423 27.89 5.92 1.51
N VAL A 424 27.85 7.20 1.12
CA VAL A 424 28.08 8.34 2.03
C VAL A 424 26.73 8.81 2.59
N GLN A 425 26.68 8.99 3.92
CA GLN A 425 25.50 9.56 4.57
C GLN A 425 25.41 11.06 4.30
N PRO A 426 24.20 11.62 4.12
CA PRO A 426 24.05 13.06 3.97
C PRO A 426 24.50 13.81 5.22
N ASN A 427 25.08 14.99 5.00
CA ASN A 427 25.48 15.92 6.06
C ASN A 427 24.30 16.26 6.99
N GLU A 428 24.60 16.31 8.29
CA GLU A 428 23.67 16.82 9.30
C GLU A 428 23.68 18.35 9.31
N LEU A 429 22.49 18.95 9.22
CA LEU A 429 22.28 20.39 9.30
C LEU A 429 21.81 20.77 10.70
N ASN A 430 22.59 21.60 11.40
CA ASN A 430 22.27 22.05 12.76
C ASN A 430 21.16 23.11 12.76
N THR A 431 19.96 22.74 13.19
CA THR A 431 18.74 23.56 13.11
C THR A 431 18.76 24.85 13.94
N THR A 432 19.70 25.00 14.88
CA THR A 432 19.80 26.17 15.78
C THR A 432 20.71 27.27 15.27
N ASN A 433 21.62 26.97 14.33
CA ASN A 433 22.65 27.90 13.85
C ASN A 433 22.74 27.97 12.33
N LEU A 434 21.69 27.57 11.61
CA LEU A 434 21.66 27.69 10.15
C LEU A 434 21.69 29.17 9.76
N LYS A 435 22.82 29.62 9.25
CA LYS A 435 23.00 30.97 8.71
C LYS A 435 23.24 30.86 7.22
N PHE A 436 22.15 30.82 6.46
CA PHE A 436 22.21 30.74 5.01
C PHE A 436 22.64 32.07 4.40
N ASP A 437 23.96 32.26 4.29
CA ASP A 437 24.58 33.43 3.66
C ASP A 437 24.67 33.29 2.12
N GLY A 438 24.08 32.23 1.57
CA GLY A 438 24.08 31.93 0.15
C GLY A 438 25.36 31.25 -0.36
N THR A 439 26.30 30.92 0.53
CA THR A 439 27.47 30.08 0.21
C THR A 439 27.37 28.67 0.76
N ASP A 440 26.32 28.39 1.55
CA ASP A 440 26.12 27.10 2.17
C ASP A 440 25.78 26.01 1.15
N THR A 441 26.67 25.02 1.08
CA THR A 441 26.47 23.77 0.33
C THR A 441 26.31 22.62 1.31
N SER A 442 25.35 21.74 1.05
CA SER A 442 25.16 20.49 1.77
C SER A 442 24.79 19.36 0.81
N THR A 443 24.61 18.17 1.37
CA THR A 443 24.26 16.98 0.61
C THR A 443 22.95 16.39 1.08
N TYR A 444 22.17 15.79 0.18
CA TYR A 444 21.00 14.99 0.52
C TYR A 444 21.20 13.51 0.20
N GLY A 445 20.50 12.66 0.94
CA GLY A 445 20.44 11.22 0.69
C GLY A 445 19.31 10.87 -0.28
N LEU A 446 19.44 9.75 -0.97
CA LEU A 446 18.46 9.30 -1.96
C LEU A 446 17.78 8.01 -1.48
N LYS A 447 16.45 8.00 -1.39
CA LYS A 447 15.65 6.89 -0.86
C LYS A 447 14.67 6.34 -1.90
N SER A 448 14.54 5.02 -2.01
CA SER A 448 13.60 4.42 -2.96
C SER A 448 12.17 4.55 -2.44
N PHE A 449 11.32 5.26 -3.17
CA PHE A 449 9.90 5.36 -2.85
C PHE A 449 9.22 3.97 -2.90
N LEU A 450 9.66 3.12 -3.83
CA LEU A 450 9.14 1.76 -4.00
C LEU A 450 9.43 0.86 -2.79
N ASN A 451 10.58 1.04 -2.13
CA ASN A 451 10.99 0.19 -1.02
C ASN A 451 10.58 0.75 0.36
N GLU A 452 10.46 2.07 0.50
CA GLU A 452 10.18 2.68 1.81
C GLU A 452 8.70 3.07 1.97
N VAL A 453 8.14 3.77 0.99
CA VAL A 453 6.84 4.44 1.14
C VAL A 453 5.71 3.61 0.54
N TRP A 454 5.92 3.08 -0.67
CA TRP A 454 4.91 2.30 -1.39
C TRP A 454 4.41 1.06 -0.63
N PRO A 455 5.25 0.30 0.11
CA PRO A 455 4.78 -0.81 0.94
C PRO A 455 3.72 -0.39 1.96
N ARG A 456 3.82 0.84 2.46
CA ARG A 456 2.96 1.39 3.52
C ARG A 456 1.67 2.00 3.01
N ARG A 457 1.39 1.97 1.70
CA ARG A 457 0.24 2.66 1.08
C ARG A 457 -1.15 2.27 1.63
N VAL A 458 -1.24 1.17 2.39
CA VAL A 458 -2.48 0.72 3.06
C VAL A 458 -2.49 1.04 4.56
N ASP A 459 -1.44 1.65 5.09
CA ASP A 459 -1.35 2.08 6.48
C ASP A 459 -2.16 3.38 6.65
N GLU A 460 -3.48 3.21 6.75
CA GLU A 460 -4.48 4.27 6.82
C GLU A 460 -5.12 4.34 8.21
N GLY A 461 -5.31 5.56 8.72
CA GLY A 461 -6.02 5.82 9.97
C GLY A 461 -5.23 6.67 10.98
N ASP A 462 -5.75 6.82 12.19
CA ASP A 462 -5.08 7.58 13.25
C ASP A 462 -3.79 6.88 13.70
N GLY A 463 -2.70 7.64 13.83
CA GLY A 463 -1.37 7.11 14.12
C GLY A 463 -0.73 6.30 12.98
N LYS A 464 -1.28 6.38 11.75
CA LYS A 464 -0.73 5.73 10.56
C LYS A 464 -0.07 6.75 9.62
N VAL A 465 0.53 6.27 8.53
CA VAL A 465 1.17 7.15 7.53
C VAL A 465 0.14 7.94 6.70
N PHE A 466 -0.98 7.33 6.35
CA PHE A 466 -1.96 7.93 5.43
C PHE A 466 -3.31 8.20 6.10
N ASN A 467 -3.94 9.33 5.77
CA ASN A 467 -5.25 9.69 6.32
C ASN A 467 -6.40 9.21 5.45
N SER A 468 -6.19 9.16 4.14
CA SER A 468 -7.22 8.74 3.20
C SER A 468 -6.64 7.91 2.07
N ASN A 469 -7.39 6.88 1.70
CA ASN A 469 -7.13 6.06 0.52
C ASN A 469 -8.19 6.27 -0.57
N GLY A 470 -7.78 5.99 -1.80
CA GLY A 470 -8.62 6.00 -2.99
C GLY A 470 -8.20 4.89 -3.94
N SER A 471 -8.87 4.84 -5.09
CA SER A 471 -8.43 3.99 -6.20
C SER A 471 -7.93 4.91 -7.32
N TYR A 472 -6.89 4.49 -8.02
CA TYR A 472 -6.45 5.14 -9.25
C TYR A 472 -7.48 4.81 -10.33
N THR A 473 -7.97 5.86 -11.00
CA THR A 473 -8.80 5.72 -12.19
C THR A 473 -7.88 5.98 -13.37
N ALA A 474 -7.46 4.94 -14.07
CA ALA A 474 -6.62 5.14 -15.24
C ALA A 474 -7.45 5.76 -16.36
N PRO A 475 -6.83 6.60 -17.20
CA PRO A 475 -7.42 7.04 -18.45
C PRO A 475 -7.89 5.86 -19.31
N PRO A 476 -8.91 6.03 -20.18
CA PRO A 476 -9.37 4.94 -21.04
C PRO A 476 -8.22 4.27 -21.78
N THR A 477 -8.23 2.93 -21.85
CA THR A 477 -7.17 2.08 -22.44
C THR A 477 -5.83 2.02 -21.70
N ARG A 478 -5.66 2.77 -20.61
CA ARG A 478 -4.43 2.77 -19.81
C ARG A 478 -4.50 1.77 -18.66
N PRO A 479 -3.37 1.17 -18.25
CA PRO A 479 -3.33 0.19 -17.18
C PRO A 479 -3.53 0.83 -15.81
N GLY A 480 -3.89 0.01 -14.81
CA GLY A 480 -3.86 0.44 -13.41
C GLY A 480 -5.18 0.89 -12.79
N THR A 481 -6.29 0.92 -13.53
CA THR A 481 -7.60 1.23 -12.94
C THR A 481 -7.89 0.27 -11.78
N GLY A 482 -8.23 0.84 -10.62
CA GLY A 482 -8.51 0.09 -9.39
C GLY A 482 -7.31 -0.06 -8.45
N VAL A 483 -6.09 0.31 -8.88
CA VAL A 483 -4.91 0.29 -7.99
C VAL A 483 -5.18 1.20 -6.79
N LYS A 484 -5.15 0.62 -5.58
CA LYS A 484 -5.30 1.41 -4.35
C LYS A 484 -4.10 2.32 -4.16
N ARG A 485 -4.41 3.51 -3.69
CA ARG A 485 -3.44 4.58 -3.44
C ARG A 485 -3.83 5.36 -2.21
N SER A 486 -2.84 5.87 -1.51
CA SER A 486 -3.08 6.92 -0.53
C SER A 486 -3.17 8.28 -1.20
N VAL A 487 -4.09 9.11 -0.74
CA VAL A 487 -4.36 10.44 -1.33
C VAL A 487 -3.74 11.54 -0.48
N THR A 488 -3.89 11.45 0.84
CA THR A 488 -3.36 12.41 1.80
C THR A 488 -2.56 11.71 2.89
N PHE A 489 -1.51 12.36 3.38
CA PHE A 489 -0.83 11.94 4.60
C PHE A 489 -1.74 12.16 5.83
N THR A 490 -1.48 11.44 6.92
CA THR A 490 -1.91 11.90 8.25
C THR A 490 -1.18 13.18 8.62
N GLY A 491 -1.60 13.85 9.69
CA GLY A 491 -0.96 15.08 10.11
C GLY A 491 -1.74 15.77 11.22
N ASN A 492 -1.07 16.70 11.91
CA ASN A 492 -1.70 17.53 12.92
C ASN A 492 -2.56 18.63 12.26
N THR A 493 -3.85 18.35 12.06
CA THR A 493 -4.78 19.27 11.39
C THR A 493 -5.03 20.58 12.16
N SER A 494 -4.61 20.68 13.42
CA SER A 494 -4.63 21.96 14.16
C SER A 494 -3.60 22.96 13.63
N VAL A 495 -2.61 22.51 12.87
CA VAL A 495 -1.49 23.33 12.37
C VAL A 495 -1.68 23.71 10.90
N GLY A 496 -2.39 22.90 10.11
CA GLY A 496 -2.64 23.16 8.70
C GLY A 496 -3.44 22.06 8.01
N ASN A 497 -3.65 22.20 6.71
CA ASN A 497 -4.29 21.19 5.89
C ASN A 497 -3.36 20.00 5.64
N LEU A 498 -3.94 18.83 5.40
CA LEU A 498 -3.16 17.62 5.14
C LEU A 498 -2.47 17.68 3.79
N GLY A 499 -1.17 17.42 3.79
CA GLY A 499 -0.36 17.20 2.61
C GLY A 499 -0.89 16.07 1.74
N ARG A 500 -0.79 16.25 0.43
CA ARG A 500 -1.09 15.19 -0.52
C ARG A 500 0.13 14.32 -0.77
N THR A 501 -0.10 13.05 -1.00
CA THR A 501 0.94 12.14 -1.48
C THR A 501 1.16 12.36 -2.98
N PRO A 502 2.30 11.92 -3.55
CA PRO A 502 2.47 11.86 -5.00
C PRO A 502 1.30 11.15 -5.68
N MET A 503 0.87 10.00 -5.18
CA MET A 503 -0.27 9.27 -5.76
C MET A 503 -1.60 10.03 -5.66
N GLY A 504 -1.68 11.04 -4.79
CA GLY A 504 -2.84 11.89 -4.55
C GLY A 504 -2.80 13.25 -5.23
N TRP A 505 -1.74 13.61 -5.95
CA TRP A 505 -1.72 14.91 -6.62
C TRP A 505 -2.74 14.96 -7.76
N ARG A 506 -3.47 16.08 -7.82
CA ARG A 506 -4.55 16.31 -8.77
C ARG A 506 -4.15 17.41 -9.72
N GLU A 507 -4.20 17.14 -11.00
CA GLU A 507 -4.12 18.20 -12.00
C GLU A 507 -5.41 19.03 -11.95
N MET A 508 -5.31 20.32 -11.69
CA MET A 508 -6.43 21.24 -11.84
C MET A 508 -6.28 22.04 -13.13
N GLY A 509 -7.32 22.04 -13.96
CA GLY A 509 -7.36 22.78 -15.22
C GLY A 509 -7.51 24.31 -15.07
N ASN A 510 -7.58 24.86 -13.86
CA ASN A 510 -7.92 26.27 -13.68
C ASN A 510 -6.68 27.16 -13.62
N GLY A 511 -6.24 27.65 -14.77
CA GLY A 511 -5.28 28.75 -14.85
C GLY A 511 -4.74 29.03 -16.25
N LEU A 512 -4.65 28.00 -17.09
CA LEU A 512 -4.53 28.15 -18.52
C LEU A 512 -5.96 28.08 -19.04
N GLY A 513 -6.46 29.05 -19.81
CA GLY A 513 -7.87 29.15 -20.24
C GLY A 513 -8.33 28.04 -21.21
N ASP A 514 -7.82 26.83 -21.05
CA ASP A 514 -8.02 25.70 -21.93
C ASP A 514 -9.12 24.81 -21.34
N ASN A 515 -10.36 25.06 -21.80
CA ASN A 515 -11.54 24.28 -21.43
C ASN A 515 -11.42 22.79 -21.86
N ASP A 516 -10.42 22.44 -22.67
CA ASP A 516 -10.20 21.09 -23.18
C ASP A 516 -9.65 20.12 -22.11
N LEU A 517 -9.10 20.63 -21.00
CA LEU A 517 -8.68 19.79 -19.85
C LEU A 517 -9.73 19.67 -18.74
N ALA A 518 -10.90 20.31 -18.86
CA ALA A 518 -11.96 20.22 -17.85
C ALA A 518 -12.50 18.78 -17.63
N GLY A 519 -12.24 17.85 -18.56
CA GLY A 519 -12.55 16.42 -18.41
C GLY A 519 -11.55 15.62 -17.56
N TRP A 520 -10.40 16.21 -17.19
CA TRP A 520 -9.28 15.50 -16.54
C TRP A 520 -9.30 15.53 -15.02
N ASP A 521 -10.26 16.23 -14.43
CA ASP A 521 -10.48 16.28 -12.98
C ASP A 521 -10.63 14.90 -12.33
N GLY A 522 -10.92 13.85 -13.11
CA GLY A 522 -11.02 12.46 -12.66
C GLY A 522 -9.69 11.71 -12.51
N PHE A 523 -8.59 12.17 -13.09
CA PHE A 523 -7.33 11.39 -13.18
C PHE A 523 -6.30 11.76 -12.12
N ILE A 524 -6.74 11.93 -10.87
CA ILE A 524 -5.82 12.18 -9.74
C ILE A 524 -4.76 11.05 -9.72
N GLY A 525 -3.49 11.40 -9.51
CA GLY A 525 -2.37 10.48 -9.45
C GLY A 525 -1.76 10.09 -10.80
N VAL A 526 -2.33 10.52 -11.93
CA VAL A 526 -1.84 10.16 -13.28
C VAL A 526 -0.38 10.53 -13.49
N HIS A 527 0.08 11.67 -12.97
CA HIS A 527 1.47 12.09 -13.06
C HIS A 527 2.44 11.11 -12.38
N PHE A 528 1.99 10.38 -11.36
CA PHE A 528 2.81 9.40 -10.66
C PHE A 528 2.65 8.03 -11.30
N PHE A 529 1.42 7.58 -11.54
CA PHE A 529 1.17 6.24 -12.06
C PHE A 529 1.48 6.07 -13.54
N ASP A 530 1.14 7.07 -14.36
CA ASP A 530 1.26 7.03 -15.82
C ASP A 530 1.84 8.36 -16.38
N PRO A 531 3.07 8.74 -15.99
CA PRO A 531 3.70 9.96 -16.49
C PRO A 531 3.92 9.96 -18.00
N ALA A 532 3.97 8.79 -18.64
CA ALA A 532 4.14 8.68 -20.08
C ALA A 532 2.89 9.15 -20.81
N PHE A 533 1.72 8.63 -20.40
CA PHE A 533 0.45 9.09 -20.95
C PHE A 533 0.24 10.58 -20.71
N LEU A 534 0.47 11.05 -19.47
CA LEU A 534 0.33 12.46 -19.13
C LEU A 534 1.17 13.35 -20.05
N LEU A 535 2.45 13.02 -20.23
CA LEU A 535 3.34 13.78 -21.09
C LEU A 535 2.84 13.81 -22.54
N THR A 536 2.43 12.66 -23.08
CA THR A 536 1.90 12.60 -24.45
C THR A 536 0.60 13.38 -24.62
N ALA A 537 -0.29 13.33 -23.63
CA ALA A 537 -1.57 14.04 -23.69
C ALA A 537 -1.42 15.56 -23.55
N ARG A 538 -0.39 16.02 -22.82
CA ARG A 538 -0.09 17.44 -22.63
C ARG A 538 0.70 18.03 -23.79
N LEU A 539 1.67 17.30 -24.33
CA LEU A 539 2.72 17.91 -25.15
C LEU A 539 2.67 17.58 -26.63
N LEU A 540 1.93 16.55 -27.04
CA LEU A 540 2.00 16.06 -28.41
C LEU A 540 0.70 16.33 -29.15
N THR A 541 0.84 16.76 -30.40
CA THR A 541 -0.26 16.74 -31.37
C THR A 541 -0.62 15.29 -31.72
N SER A 542 -1.79 15.06 -32.34
CA SER A 542 -2.25 13.71 -32.69
C SER A 542 -1.25 12.93 -33.55
N ASP A 543 -0.46 13.62 -34.36
CA ASP A 543 0.43 13.02 -35.34
C ASP A 543 1.79 12.65 -34.71
N GLU A 544 2.24 13.40 -33.70
CA GLU A 544 3.51 13.16 -32.98
C GLU A 544 3.35 12.23 -31.76
N ALA A 545 2.14 12.16 -31.19
CA ALA A 545 1.81 11.17 -30.16
C ALA A 545 2.09 9.74 -30.63
N MET A 546 2.10 9.48 -31.95
CA MET A 546 2.47 8.20 -32.55
C MET A 546 3.96 7.87 -32.44
N LEU A 547 4.84 8.81 -32.10
CA LEU A 547 6.29 8.59 -31.99
C LEU A 547 6.75 8.29 -30.56
N TRP A 548 5.88 8.41 -29.57
CA TRP A 548 6.22 8.20 -28.17
C TRP A 548 5.67 6.88 -27.64
N ALA A 549 6.55 6.09 -27.02
CA ALA A 549 6.13 4.91 -26.28
C ALA A 549 5.43 5.31 -24.99
N VAL A 550 4.13 5.00 -24.90
CA VAL A 550 3.33 5.11 -23.67
C VAL A 550 3.24 3.77 -22.93
N ASP A 551 3.55 2.66 -23.57
CA ASP A 551 3.48 1.35 -22.93
C ASP A 551 4.69 1.11 -22.04
N TYR A 552 4.45 0.55 -20.85
CA TYR A 552 5.50 0.24 -19.89
C TYR A 552 6.04 -1.15 -20.11
N CYS A 553 7.37 -1.29 -20.05
CA CYS A 553 7.99 -2.58 -19.75
C CYS A 553 8.31 -2.71 -18.26
N PHE A 554 8.40 -1.59 -17.53
CA PHE A 554 8.55 -1.59 -16.08
C PHE A 554 7.75 -0.45 -15.46
N ASN A 555 6.79 -0.83 -14.62
CA ASN A 555 6.07 0.10 -13.75
C ASN A 555 5.55 -0.66 -12.53
N ALA A 556 6.38 -0.71 -11.48
CA ALA A 556 6.07 -1.44 -10.25
C ALA A 556 4.79 -0.95 -9.55
N TYR A 557 4.41 0.31 -9.77
CA TYR A 557 3.21 0.92 -9.17
C TYR A 557 1.92 0.47 -9.86
N LEU A 558 2.03 -0.06 -11.07
CA LEU A 558 0.95 -0.67 -11.85
C LEU A 558 1.12 -2.19 -11.99
N ALA A 559 2.04 -2.79 -11.23
CA ALA A 559 2.42 -4.20 -11.29
C ALA A 559 2.84 -4.68 -12.71
N ILE A 560 3.53 -3.81 -13.47
CA ILE A 560 4.07 -4.14 -14.80
C ILE A 560 5.55 -4.50 -14.67
N GLU A 561 5.91 -5.71 -15.11
CA GLU A 561 7.26 -6.27 -15.11
C GLU A 561 7.45 -7.14 -16.37
N ASP A 562 7.74 -6.49 -17.49
CA ASP A 562 8.00 -7.11 -18.79
C ASP A 562 9.46 -6.92 -19.25
N ARG A 563 10.38 -6.61 -18.32
CA ARG A 563 11.80 -6.51 -18.67
C ARG A 563 12.30 -7.84 -19.24
N GLY A 564 13.16 -7.77 -20.25
CA GLY A 564 13.68 -8.92 -21.00
C GLY A 564 12.78 -9.40 -22.14
N ASN A 565 11.51 -8.99 -22.16
CA ASN A 565 10.59 -9.33 -23.26
C ASN A 565 10.78 -8.42 -24.49
N TYR A 566 11.45 -7.27 -24.33
CA TYR A 566 11.66 -6.28 -25.39
C TYR A 566 13.13 -5.89 -25.49
N THR A 567 13.61 -5.68 -26.72
CA THR A 567 15.02 -5.34 -27.00
C THR A 567 15.43 -4.00 -26.40
N ASP A 568 14.49 -3.06 -26.29
CA ASP A 568 14.71 -1.74 -25.70
C ASP A 568 14.47 -1.72 -24.19
N CYS A 569 14.27 -2.89 -23.57
CA CYS A 569 14.03 -3.04 -22.13
C CYS A 569 14.62 -4.34 -21.58
N PRO A 570 15.96 -4.50 -21.55
CA PRO A 570 16.60 -5.73 -21.11
C PRO A 570 16.42 -5.99 -19.60
N THR A 571 16.35 -7.27 -19.22
CA THR A 571 16.74 -7.75 -17.87
C THR A 571 18.24 -7.51 -17.75
N GLN A 572 18.67 -6.76 -16.75
CA GLN A 572 20.09 -6.42 -16.61
C GLN A 572 20.97 -7.61 -16.30
#